data_AF-J3LSS9-F1
#
_entry.id   AF-J3LSS9-F1
#
_cell.length_a   1.000
_cell.length_b   1.000
_cell.length_c   1.000
_cell.angle_alpha   90.00
_cell.angle_beta   90.00
_cell.angle_gamma   90.00
#
_symmetry.space_group_name_H-M   'P 1'
#
loop_
_entity.id
_entity.type
_entity.pdbx_description
1 polymer ?
#
loop_
_entity_poly.entity_id
_entity_poly.type
_entity_poly.pdbx_seq_one_letter_code
_entity_poly.pdbx_strand_id
1 'polypeptide(L)' 'MSQGQPRRPREGGGVPVQDRPDARERLLADKAATKLDAEGVALAEARNKPDMAITPDGVADAVTAAARLNQERP' A
#
# COMPACT_ATOMS: atom_id res chain seq x y z
N MET A 1 -22.11 38.89 -9.04
CA MET A 1 -20.98 38.42 -8.22
C MET A 1 -21.48 37.23 -7.41
N SER A 2 -21.25 36.00 -7.90
CA SER A 2 -21.73 34.79 -7.25
C SER A 2 -20.72 34.39 -6.18
N GLN A 3 -21.09 34.47 -4.90
CA GLN A 3 -20.22 34.02 -3.81
C GLN A 3 -20.11 32.49 -3.90
N GLY A 4 -18.90 31.99 -4.15
CA GLY A 4 -18.60 30.56 -4.15
C GLY A 4 -18.85 30.01 -2.76
N GLN A 5 -19.73 29.00 -2.65
CA GLN A 5 -20.03 28.35 -1.39
C GLN A 5 -18.73 27.79 -0.76
N PRO A 6 -18.54 27.91 0.57
CA PRO A 6 -17.40 27.34 1.25
C PRO A 6 -17.42 25.82 1.08
N ARG A 7 -16.30 25.25 0.61
CA ARG A 7 -16.18 23.79 0.46
C ARG A 7 -16.40 23.15 1.83
N ARG A 8 -17.39 22.25 1.94
CA ARG A 8 -17.59 21.48 3.17
C ARG A 8 -16.30 20.73 3.51
N PRO A 9 -15.92 20.64 4.80
CA PRO A 9 -14.82 19.79 5.24
C PRO A 9 -15.06 18.38 4.70
N ARG A 10 -14.04 17.80 4.07
CA ARG A 10 -14.06 16.40 3.66
C ARG A 10 -14.20 15.60 4.95
N GLU A 11 -15.35 14.98 5.20
CA GLU A 11 -15.50 13.96 6.24
C GLU A 11 -14.65 12.75 5.81
N GLY A 12 -13.34 12.88 5.99
CA GLY A 12 -12.39 11.81 5.77
C GLY A 12 -12.46 10.90 6.98
N GLY A 13 -13.08 9.73 6.83
CA GLY A 13 -13.12 8.68 7.86
C GLY A 13 -11.76 8.05 8.20
N GLY A 14 -10.65 8.78 7.99
CA GLY A 14 -9.32 8.37 8.38
C GLY A 14 -8.91 9.04 9.68
N VAL A 15 -8.24 8.29 10.55
CA VAL A 15 -7.65 8.81 11.79
C VAL A 15 -6.66 9.94 11.43
N PRO A 16 -6.74 11.11 12.09
CA PRO A 16 -5.80 12.21 11.87
C PRO A 16 -4.36 11.72 12.04
N VAL A 17 -3.42 12.31 11.29
CA VAL A 17 -2.02 11.86 11.29
C VAL A 17 -1.43 11.83 12.71
N GLN A 18 -1.77 12.83 13.51
CA GLN A 18 -1.37 12.98 14.91
C GLN A 18 -1.94 11.90 15.85
N ASP A 19 -3.02 11.20 15.48
CA ASP A 19 -3.69 10.18 16.29
C ASP A 19 -3.40 8.75 15.79
N ARG A 20 -2.50 8.59 14.82
CA ARG A 20 -2.07 7.28 14.34
C ARG A 20 -1.00 6.71 15.28
N PRO A 21 -1.11 5.44 15.72
CA PRO A 21 -0.05 4.79 16.49
C PRO A 21 1.26 4.74 15.68
N ASP A 22 2.39 4.65 16.36
CA ASP A 22 3.68 4.49 15.68
C ASP A 22 3.66 3.24 14.80
N ALA A 23 4.13 3.37 13.55
CA ALA A 23 4.04 2.30 12.57
C ALA A 23 4.79 1.03 13.02
N ARG A 24 5.87 1.20 13.80
CA ARG A 24 6.64 0.10 14.37
C ARG A 24 5.84 -0.68 15.39
N GLU A 25 5.04 0.00 16.22
CA GLU A 25 4.20 -0.63 17.24
C GLU A 25 3.03 -1.43 16.64
N ARG A 26 2.64 -1.10 15.41
CA ARG A 26 1.59 -1.82 14.67
C ARG A 26 2.10 -3.02 13.88
N LEU A 27 3.41 -3.24 13.84
CA LEU A 27 4.01 -4.33 13.09
C LEU A 27 3.88 -5.62 13.91
N LEU A 28 3.08 -6.56 13.42
CA LEU A 28 3.10 -7.94 13.91
C LEU A 28 4.50 -8.55 13.66
N ALA A 29 4.81 -9.69 14.30
CA ALA A 29 6.05 -10.40 14.02
C ALA A 29 6.29 -10.58 12.51
N ASP A 30 7.57 -10.64 12.13
CA ASP A 30 7.97 -10.71 10.72
C ASP A 30 7.20 -11.82 9.98
N LYS A 31 6.49 -11.41 8.93
CA LYS A 31 5.69 -12.30 8.10
C LYS A 31 6.46 -12.64 6.82
N ALA A 32 6.58 -13.93 6.52
CA ALA A 32 7.12 -14.38 5.24
C ALA A 32 6.22 -13.91 4.07
N ALA A 33 6.84 -13.33 3.04
CA ALA A 33 6.14 -12.94 1.82
C ALA A 33 5.56 -14.17 1.10
N THR A 34 4.31 -14.05 0.67
CA THR A 34 3.60 -15.09 -0.10
C THR A 34 3.28 -14.61 -1.52
N LYS A 35 2.89 -15.53 -2.42
CA LYS A 35 2.41 -15.16 -3.77
C LYS A 35 1.21 -14.20 -3.72
N LEU A 36 0.29 -14.41 -2.78
CA LEU A 36 -0.86 -13.55 -2.60
C LEU A 36 -0.47 -12.12 -2.19
N ASP A 37 0.55 -11.99 -1.33
CA ASP A 37 1.10 -10.68 -0.98
C ASP A 37 1.68 -9.99 -2.23
N ALA A 38 2.41 -10.73 -3.07
CA ALA A 38 2.98 -10.20 -4.31
C ALA A 38 1.89 -9.70 -5.29
N GLU A 39 0.81 -10.45 -5.45
CA GLU A 39 -0.35 -10.05 -6.28
C GLU A 39 -1.04 -8.80 -5.73
N GLY A 40 -1.25 -8.75 -4.40
CA GLY A 40 -1.83 -7.58 -3.74
C GLY A 40 -0.97 -6.32 -3.91
N VAL A 41 0.35 -6.47 -3.79
CA VAL A 41 1.30 -5.37 -4.01
C VAL A 41 1.30 -4.93 -5.47
N ALA A 42 1.31 -5.86 -6.43
CA ALA A 42 1.24 -5.52 -7.86
C ALA A 42 -0.01 -4.69 -8.20
N LEU A 43 -1.16 -5.08 -7.65
CA LEU A 43 -2.40 -4.32 -7.83
C LEU A 43 -2.32 -2.94 -7.16
N ALA A 44 -1.79 -2.85 -5.94
CA ALA A 44 -1.63 -1.58 -5.24
C ALA A 44 -0.68 -0.64 -5.99
N GLU A 45 0.43 -1.17 -6.52
CA GLU A 45 1.45 -0.42 -7.23
C GLU A 45 0.95 0.12 -8.57
N ALA A 46 0.14 -0.67 -9.29
CA ALA A 46 -0.55 -0.24 -10.49
C ALA A 46 -1.58 0.85 -10.18
N ARG A 47 -2.47 0.63 -9.19
CA ARG A 47 -3.54 1.57 -8.82
C ARG A 47 -3.03 2.91 -8.30
N ASN A 48 -1.80 2.96 -7.82
CA ASN A 48 -1.18 4.20 -7.36
C ASN A 48 -0.73 5.10 -8.53
N LYS A 49 -0.67 4.59 -9.76
CA LYS A 49 -0.25 5.35 -10.94
C LYS A 49 -1.43 5.63 -11.88
N PRO A 50 -1.45 6.80 -12.54
CA PRO A 50 -2.54 7.17 -13.45
C PRO A 50 -2.62 6.28 -14.69
N ASP A 51 -1.51 5.69 -15.12
CA ASP A 51 -1.41 4.77 -16.26
C ASP A 51 -1.67 3.30 -15.87
N MET A 52 -1.98 3.01 -14.61
CA MET A 52 -2.25 1.65 -14.11
C MET A 52 -1.11 0.66 -14.39
N ALA A 53 0.14 1.14 -14.44
CA ALA A 53 1.30 0.32 -14.73
C ALA A 53 2.05 -0.12 -13.47
N ILE A 54 2.53 -1.36 -13.47
CA ILE A 54 3.51 -1.85 -12.49
C ILE A 54 4.88 -1.29 -12.86
N THR A 55 5.64 -0.82 -11.87
CA THR A 55 7.01 -0.34 -12.07
C THR A 55 7.93 -1.54 -12.28
N PRO A 56 8.70 -1.59 -13.38
CA PRO A 56 9.78 -2.57 -13.53
C PRO A 56 10.80 -2.42 -12.40
N ASP A 57 11.28 -3.55 -11.85
CA ASP A 57 12.18 -3.59 -10.68
C ASP A 57 11.59 -2.88 -9.44
N GLY A 58 10.27 -2.75 -9.41
CA GLY A 58 9.51 -2.11 -8.35
C GLY A 58 9.31 -2.99 -7.12
N VAL A 59 8.37 -2.56 -6.27
CA VAL A 59 8.07 -3.26 -5.02
C VAL A 59 7.42 -4.61 -5.32
N ALA A 60 6.52 -4.67 -6.32
CA ALA A 60 5.89 -5.90 -6.75
C ALA A 60 6.89 -6.97 -7.20
N ASP A 61 7.94 -6.58 -7.93
CA ASP A 61 8.99 -7.51 -8.38
C ASP A 61 9.82 -8.02 -7.20
N ALA A 62 10.23 -7.13 -6.29
CA ALA A 62 10.97 -7.51 -5.10
C ALA A 62 10.18 -8.48 -4.20
N VAL A 63 8.88 -8.23 -4.00
CA VAL A 63 8.01 -9.10 -3.20
C VAL A 63 7.77 -10.43 -3.91
N THR A 64 7.66 -10.44 -5.24
CA THR A 64 7.58 -11.68 -6.03
C THR A 64 8.82 -12.54 -5.86
N ALA A 65 10.02 -11.94 -5.92
CA ALA A 65 11.27 -12.64 -5.69
C ALA A 65 11.36 -13.23 -4.28
N ALA A 66 10.98 -12.43 -3.26
CA ALA A 66 10.94 -12.90 -1.87
C ALA A 66 9.95 -14.05 -1.67
N ALA A 67 8.76 -13.99 -2.27
CA ALA A 67 7.77 -15.05 -2.19
C ALA A 67 8.25 -16.36 -2.82
N ARG A 68 8.96 -16.30 -3.96
CA ARG A 68 9.57 -17.47 -4.58
C ARG A 68 10.63 -18.10 -3.68
N LEU A 69 11.55 -17.29 -3.16
CA LEU A 69 12.58 -17.75 -2.24
C LEU A 69 11.98 -18.42 -0.99
N ASN A 70 10.90 -17.88 -0.44
CA ASN A 70 10.23 -18.46 0.74
C ASN A 70 9.51 -19.78 0.43
N GLN A 71 9.07 -20.01 -0.81
CA GLN A 71 8.46 -21.28 -1.21
C GLN A 71 9.48 -22.39 -1.47
N GLU A 72 10.69 -22.02 -1.86
CA GLU A 72 11.81 -22.94 -2.09
C GLU A 72 12.51 -23.34 -0.78
N ARG A 73 12.22 -22.63 0.31
CA ARG A 73 12.74 -22.92 1.65
C ARG A 73 11.68 -23.68 2.47
N PRO A 74 11.89 -24.97 2.79
CA PRO A 74 10.96 -25.77 3.59
C PRO A 74 10.89 -25.33 5.06
#